data_AF-A0A183HMF2-F1
#
_entry.id   AF-A0A183HMF2-F1
#
_cell.length_a   1.000
_cell.length_b   1.000
_cell.length_c   1.000
_cell.angle_alpha   90.00
_cell.angle_beta   90.00
_cell.angle_gamma   90.00
#
_symmetry.space_group_name_H-M   'P 1'
#
loop_
_entity.id
_entity.type
_entity.pdbx_description
1 polymer ?
#
loop_
_entity_poly.entity_id
_entity_poly.type
_entity_poly.pdbx_seq_one_letter_code
_entity_poly.pdbx_strand_id
1 'polypeptide(L)'
;MGSVGEHGDVMNTDIYSNVIDISDTEMLSLWVNILLSCIGSYISYQIILEYIPVFVKRQMYGKDQCKVNNIPIPEPIGVISAAVYLIVMFIFIPFPVYEWSQLE
;
A
#
# COMPACT_ATOMS: atom_id res chain seq x y z
N MET A 1 11.81 30.31 53.99
CA MET A 1 11.11 31.01 52.89
C MET A 1 11.50 30.32 51.59
N GLY A 2 10.53 29.76 50.84
CA GLY A 2 10.70 29.04 49.57
C GLY A 2 10.94 27.53 49.75
N SER A 3 9.92 26.67 49.85
CA SER A 3 9.02 26.11 48.79
C SER A 3 9.81 25.39 47.69
N VAL A 4 9.91 24.05 47.70
CA VAL A 4 8.92 23.02 47.27
C VAL A 4 8.85 22.88 45.73
N GLY A 5 9.31 21.72 45.23
CA GLY A 5 8.73 20.97 44.09
C GLY A 5 9.24 21.28 42.68
N GLU A 6 10.24 20.52 42.20
CA GLU A 6 10.60 20.42 40.75
C GLU A 6 10.94 18.97 40.38
N HIS A 7 10.07 18.00 40.70
CA HIS A 7 10.29 16.60 40.30
C HIS A 7 9.06 15.92 39.66
N GLY A 8 8.01 16.70 39.33
CA GLY A 8 6.75 16.18 38.79
C GLY A 8 6.50 16.40 37.29
N ASP A 9 7.31 17.24 36.63
CA ASP A 9 6.95 17.77 35.29
C ASP A 9 7.67 17.09 34.12
N VAL A 10 8.77 16.37 34.38
CA VAL A 10 9.58 15.70 33.35
C VAL A 10 8.83 14.49 32.76
N MET A 11 8.16 13.70 33.61
CA MET A 11 7.43 12.50 33.18
C MET A 11 6.25 12.82 32.23
N ASN A 12 5.72 14.04 32.24
CA ASN A 12 4.55 14.42 31.47
C ASN A 12 4.92 14.94 30.06
N THR A 13 6.08 15.59 29.92
CA THR A 13 6.60 16.06 28.63
C THR A 13 7.11 14.91 27.75
N ASP A 14 7.65 13.86 28.37
CA ASP A 14 8.06 12.64 27.66
C ASP A 14 6.86 11.90 27.07
N ILE A 15 5.74 11.82 27.80
CA ILE A 15 4.50 11.21 27.27
C ILE A 15 3.94 12.04 26.11
N TYR A 16 3.96 13.38 26.22
CA TYR A 16 3.49 14.24 25.13
C TYR A 16 4.37 14.18 23.87
N SER A 17 5.69 14.08 24.02
CA SER A 17 6.59 13.88 22.88
C SER A 17 6.41 12.51 22.23
N ASN A 18 6.26 11.44 23.03
CA ASN A 18 5.98 10.10 22.51
C ASN A 18 4.61 10.01 21.80
N VAL A 19 3.53 10.62 22.32
CA VAL A 19 2.24 10.62 21.60
C VAL A 19 2.27 11.46 20.33
N ILE A 20 3.08 12.53 20.28
CA ILE A 20 3.30 13.32 19.06
C ILE A 20 4.07 12.47 18.04
N ASP A 21 5.19 11.83 18.43
CA ASP A 21 5.97 10.94 17.56
C ASP A 21 5.17 9.74 17.03
N ILE A 22 4.32 9.13 17.87
CA ILE A 22 3.41 8.06 17.44
C ILE A 22 2.38 8.60 16.43
N SER A 23 1.78 9.77 16.70
CA SER A 23 0.80 10.37 15.79
C SER A 23 1.40 10.77 14.43
N ASP A 24 2.65 11.24 14.44
CA ASP A 24 3.39 11.58 13.21
C ASP A 24 3.79 10.31 12.43
N THR A 25 4.15 9.23 13.13
CA THR A 25 4.49 7.93 12.52
C THR A 25 3.28 7.27 11.85
N GLU A 26 2.12 7.24 12.51
CA GLU A 26 0.87 6.74 11.92
C GLU A 26 0.47 7.54 10.66
N MET A 27 0.65 8.86 10.69
CA MET A 27 0.39 9.72 9.54
C MET A 27 1.37 9.43 8.39
N LEU A 28 2.66 9.19 8.67
CA LEU A 28 3.66 8.79 7.68
C LEU A 28 3.30 7.46 7.01
N SER A 29 2.89 6.46 7.79
CA SER A 29 2.47 5.14 7.27
C SER A 29 1.26 5.24 6.34
N LEU A 30 0.29 6.12 6.64
CA LEU A 30 -0.83 6.41 5.74
C LEU A 30 -0.39 7.08 4.43
N TRP A 31 0.50 8.07 4.50
CA TRP A 31 1.04 8.73 3.30
C TRP A 31 1.83 7.77 2.41
N VAL A 32 2.63 6.88 3.00
CA VAL A 32 3.36 5.84 2.28
C VAL A 32 2.39 4.88 1.58
N ASN A 33 1.32 4.45 2.24
CA ASN A 33 0.29 3.61 1.63
C ASN A 33 -0.39 4.26 0.42
N ILE A 34 -0.74 5.55 0.53
CA ILE A 34 -1.38 6.29 -0.56
C ILE A 34 -0.43 6.40 -1.74
N LEU A 35 0.83 6.76 -1.49
CA LEU A 35 1.86 6.88 -2.53
C LEU A 35 2.12 5.53 -3.21
N LEU A 36 2.26 4.47 -2.41
CA LEU A 36 2.48 3.11 -2.91
C LEU A 36 1.27 2.58 -3.70
N SER A 37 0.05 2.91 -3.30
CA SER A 37 -1.18 2.57 -4.05
C SER A 37 -1.26 3.30 -5.38
N CYS A 38 -0.91 4.59 -5.43
CA CYS A 38 -0.86 5.35 -6.67
C CYS A 38 0.17 4.76 -7.65
N ILE A 39 1.37 4.42 -7.16
CA ILE A 39 2.41 3.77 -7.94
C ILE A 39 1.96 2.38 -8.41
N GLY A 40 1.39 1.58 -7.52
CA GLY A 40 0.87 0.25 -7.84
C GLY A 40 -0.24 0.29 -8.89
N SER A 41 -1.12 1.29 -8.84
CA SER A 41 -2.15 1.53 -9.85
C SER A 41 -1.56 1.89 -11.21
N TYR A 42 -0.57 2.80 -11.23
CA TYR A 42 0.13 3.19 -12.47
C TYR A 42 0.86 2.02 -13.12
N ILE A 43 1.59 1.23 -12.32
CA ILE A 43 2.29 0.03 -12.76
C ILE A 43 1.28 -1.00 -13.29
N SER A 44 0.19 -1.26 -12.56
CA SER A 44 -0.86 -2.19 -12.98
C SER A 44 -1.44 -1.78 -14.33
N TYR A 45 -1.75 -0.49 -14.52
CA TYR A 45 -2.29 0.01 -15.77
C TYR A 45 -1.36 -0.24 -16.97
N GLN A 46 -0.07 0.07 -16.83
CA GLN A 46 0.92 -0.13 -17.88
C GLN A 46 1.10 -1.62 -18.22
N ILE A 47 1.22 -2.48 -17.21
CA ILE A 47 1.39 -3.92 -17.41
C ILE A 47 0.15 -4.53 -18.05
N ILE A 48 -1.06 -4.11 -17.66
CA ILE A 48 -2.30 -4.59 -18.28
C ILE A 48 -2.26 -4.32 -19.79
N LEU A 49 -1.92 -3.10 -20.22
CA LEU A 49 -1.86 -2.75 -21.64
C LEU A 49 -0.83 -3.57 -22.42
N GLU A 50 0.35 -3.81 -21.84
CA GLU A 50 1.43 -4.57 -22.47
C GLU A 50 1.12 -6.07 -22.61
N TYR A 51 0.37 -6.63 -21.64
CA TYR A 51 0.07 -8.06 -21.63
C TYR A 51 -1.17 -8.46 -22.43
N ILE A 52 -2.06 -7.53 -22.81
CA ILE A 52 -3.20 -7.80 -23.71
C ILE A 52 -2.79 -8.62 -24.95
N PRO A 53 -1.79 -8.20 -25.77
CA PRO A 53 -1.38 -8.97 -26.94
C PRO A 53 -0.76 -10.33 -26.60
N VAL A 54 -0.18 -10.50 -25.39
CA VAL A 54 0.41 -11.77 -24.93
C VAL A 54 -0.69 -12.80 -24.64
N PHE A 55 -1.78 -12.39 -23.98
CA PHE A 55 -2.93 -13.27 -23.71
C PHE A 55 -3.66 -13.67 -24.99
N VAL A 56 -3.81 -12.74 -25.93
CA VAL A 56 -4.40 -13.03 -27.25
C VAL A 56 -3.56 -14.04 -28.03
N LYS A 57 -2.22 -13.90 -28.02
CA LYS A 57 -1.30 -14.88 -28.65
C LYS A 57 -1.41 -16.28 -28.06
N ARG A 58 -1.65 -16.38 -26.75
CA ARG A 58 -1.77 -17.69 -26.05
C ARG A 58 -3.16 -18.32 -26.13
N GLN A 59 -4.06 -17.80 -26.96
CA GLN A 59 -5.46 -18.26 -27.08
C GLN A 59 -6.25 -18.16 -25.75
N MET A 60 -5.77 -17.36 -24.79
CA MET A 60 -6.46 -17.10 -23.52
C MET A 60 -7.37 -15.88 -23.67
N TYR A 61 -8.27 -15.95 -24.65
CA TYR A 61 -9.25 -14.91 -24.92
C TYR A 61 -10.64 -15.51 -25.07
N GLY A 62 -11.61 -14.80 -24.52
CA GLY A 62 -13.03 -15.09 -24.63
C GLY A 62 -13.66 -14.18 -25.67
N LYS A 63 -14.87 -14.56 -26.09
CA LYS A 63 -15.75 -13.70 -26.88
C LYS A 63 -16.85 -13.18 -25.97
N ASP A 64 -17.10 -11.88 -26.03
CA ASP A 64 -18.26 -11.28 -25.39
C ASP A 64 -19.55 -11.88 -25.99
N GLN A 65 -20.22 -12.75 -25.24
CA GLN A 65 -21.45 -13.42 -25.68
C GLN A 65 -22.65 -12.47 -25.78
N CYS A 66 -22.54 -11.27 -25.19
CA CYS A 66 -23.59 -10.25 -25.20
C CYS A 66 -23.47 -9.29 -26.39
N LYS A 67 -22.46 -9.46 -27.27
CA LYS A 67 -22.24 -8.62 -28.45
C LYS A 67 -22.09 -9.45 -29.72
N VAL A 68 -22.67 -8.95 -30.81
CA VAL A 68 -22.54 -9.52 -32.17
C VAL A 68 -21.08 -9.44 -32.66
N ASN A 69 -20.31 -8.49 -32.13
CA ASN A 69 -18.91 -8.30 -32.48
C ASN A 69 -18.02 -9.34 -31.80
N ASN A 70 -17.36 -10.17 -32.59
CA ASN A 70 -16.46 -11.24 -32.16
C ASN A 70 -15.04 -10.72 -31.85
N ILE A 71 -14.92 -9.64 -31.06
CA ILE A 71 -13.61 -9.10 -30.67
C ILE A 71 -13.04 -10.01 -29.56
N PRO A 72 -11.81 -10.51 -29.70
CA PRO A 72 -11.19 -11.34 -28.67
C PRO A 72 -10.84 -10.49 -27.43
N ILE A 73 -11.38 -10.87 -26.27
CA ILE A 73 -11.14 -10.18 -24.99
C ILE A 73 -10.28 -11.10 -24.10
N PRO A 74 -9.14 -10.62 -23.57
CA PRO A 74 -8.34 -11.42 -22.66
C PRO A 74 -9.11 -11.74 -21.37
N GLU A 75 -9.26 -13.01 -21.02
CA GLU A 75 -10.01 -13.46 -19.84
C GLU A 75 -9.24 -13.28 -18.52
N PRO A 76 -7.93 -13.59 -18.43
CA PRO A 76 -7.21 -13.56 -17.16
C PRO A 76 -6.59 -12.18 -16.86
N ILE A 77 -7.27 -11.07 -17.14
CA ILE A 77 -6.73 -9.73 -16.81
C ILE A 77 -6.56 -9.51 -15.29
N GLY A 78 -7.40 -10.18 -14.48
CA GLY A 78 -7.34 -10.11 -13.02
C GLY A 78 -6.09 -10.73 -12.40
N VAL A 79 -5.40 -11.64 -13.12
CA VAL A 79 -4.14 -12.23 -12.61
C VAL A 79 -3.03 -11.19 -12.54
N ILE A 80 -3.05 -10.22 -13.45
CA ILE A 80 -2.06 -9.15 -13.55
C ILE A 80 -2.19 -8.20 -12.37
N SER A 81 -3.42 -7.75 -12.09
CA SER A 81 -3.69 -6.86 -10.96
C SER A 81 -3.41 -7.56 -9.62
N ALA A 82 -3.75 -8.84 -9.49
CA ALA A 82 -3.41 -9.63 -8.31
C ALA A 82 -1.90 -9.75 -8.09
N ALA A 83 -1.11 -10.00 -9.14
CA ALA A 83 0.34 -10.08 -9.04
C ALA A 83 0.96 -8.75 -8.59
N VAL A 84 0.52 -7.62 -9.15
CA VAL A 84 1.02 -6.29 -8.75
C VAL A 84 0.64 -5.97 -7.30
N TYR A 85 -0.59 -6.30 -6.89
CA TYR A 85 -1.02 -6.15 -5.51
C TYR A 85 -0.16 -6.93 -4.52
N LEU A 86 0.18 -8.19 -4.83
CA LEU A 86 1.04 -9.01 -3.98
C LEU A 86 2.45 -8.43 -3.85
N ILE A 87 3.03 -7.93 -4.95
CA ILE A 87 4.34 -7.26 -4.92
C ILE A 87 4.29 -6.01 -4.04
N VAL A 88 3.26 -5.18 -4.20
CA VAL A 88 3.04 -3.99 -3.38
C VAL A 88 2.91 -4.35 -1.90
N MET A 89 2.14 -5.40 -1.58
CA MET A 89 1.99 -5.88 -0.21
C MET A 89 3.30 -6.42 0.37
N PHE A 90 4.12 -7.14 -0.40
CA PHE A 90 5.44 -7.57 0.07
C PHE A 90 6.37 -6.39 0.39
N ILE A 91 6.30 -5.30 -0.36
CA ILE A 91 7.04 -4.06 -0.07
C ILE A 91 6.44 -3.33 1.13
N PHE A 92 5.13 -3.44 1.37
CA PHE A 92 4.45 -2.77 2.47
C PHE A 92 4.63 -3.44 3.83
N ILE A 93 4.70 -4.78 3.90
CA ILE A 93 4.88 -5.55 5.16
C ILE A 93 6.02 -5.05 6.09
N PRO A 94 7.23 -4.69 5.62
CA PRO A 94 8.30 -4.25 6.53
C PRO A 94 8.01 -2.95 7.28
N PHE A 95 7.11 -2.10 6.80
CA PHE A 95 6.80 -0.81 7.45
C PHE A 95 6.15 -0.98 8.83
N PRO A 96 4.99 -1.65 8.98
CA PRO A 96 4.36 -1.84 10.28
C PRO A 96 5.17 -2.74 11.22
N VAL A 97 5.97 -3.67 10.66
CA VAL A 97 6.83 -4.56 11.47
C VAL A 97 7.99 -3.78 12.09
N TYR A 98 8.56 -2.81 11.37
CA TYR A 98 9.60 -1.95 11.90
C TYR A 98 9.07 -1.05 13.01
N GLU A 99 7.88 -0.46 12.85
CA GLU A 99 7.24 0.35 13.89
C GLU A 99 7.01 -0.44 15.19
N TRP A 100 6.50 -1.68 15.09
CA TRP A 100 6.29 -2.53 16.26
C TRP A 100 7.59 -2.93 16.97
N SER A 101 8.68 -3.16 16.22
CA SER A 101 9.97 -3.54 16.80
C SER A 101 10.65 -2.42 17.57
N GLN A 102 10.28 -1.16 17.37
CA GLN A 102 10.85 -0.01 18.08
C GLN A 102 10.10 0.34 19.37
N LEU A 103 9.00 -0.37 19.64
CA LEU A 103 8.15 -0.18 20.83
C LEU A 103 8.56 -1.05 22.03
N GLU A 104 9.67 -1.80 21.94
CA GLU A 104 10.22 -2.66 23.00
C GLU A 104 11.66 -2.24 23.35
#